data_AF-A0AA39TXP5-F1
#
_entry.id   AF-A0AA39TXP5-F1
#
_cell.length_a   1.000
_cell.length_b   1.000
_cell.length_c   1.000
_cell.angle_alpha   90.00
_cell.angle_beta   90.00
_cell.angle_gamma   90.00
#
_symmetry.space_group_name_H-M   'P 1'
#
loop_
_entity.id
_entity.type
_entity.pdbx_description
1 polymer ?
#
loop_
_entity_poly.entity_id
_entity_poly.type
_entity_poly.pdbx_seq_one_letter_code
_entity_poly.pdbx_strand_id
1 'polypeptide(L)' 'PRVDKGDREYYCLVMLVLFRPWRSGVDLKGGADILWDTEFDAYPFTEDNRRVMANFNLRYECLDARDDFR' A
#
# COMPACT_ATOMS: atom_id res chain seq x y z
N PRO A 1 1.97 -4.83 -5.64
CA PRO A 1 2.26 -3.40 -5.37
C PRO A 1 3.55 -3.29 -4.55
N ARG A 2 4.50 -2.49 -5.05
CA ARG A 2 5.75 -2.19 -4.36
C ARG A 2 5.67 -0.79 -3.78
N VAL A 3 6.16 -0.59 -2.56
CA VAL A 3 6.18 0.75 -1.94
C VAL A 3 7.24 1.65 -2.58
N ASP A 4 8.32 1.04 -3.04
CA ASP A 4 9.55 1.68 -3.49
C ASP A 4 9.60 1.88 -5.01
N LYS A 5 8.79 1.12 -5.76
CA LYS A 5 8.77 1.15 -7.23
C LYS A 5 7.33 1.07 -7.76
N GLY A 6 7.03 1.85 -8.79
CA GLY A 6 5.75 1.82 -9.50
C GLY A 6 4.80 2.94 -9.07
N ASP A 7 3.50 2.71 -9.27
CA ASP A 7 2.44 3.70 -9.02
C ASP A 7 2.06 3.74 -7.52
N ARG A 8 2.34 4.87 -6.88
CA ARG A 8 2.04 5.10 -5.47
C ARG A 8 0.55 5.15 -5.18
N GLU A 9 -0.26 5.75 -6.07
CA GLU A 9 -1.71 5.78 -5.90
C GLU A 9 -2.29 4.36 -5.91
N TYR A 10 -1.77 3.51 -6.81
CA TYR A 10 -2.14 2.11 -6.83
C TYR A 10 -1.71 1.35 -5.57
N TYR A 11 -0.50 1.63 -5.04
CA TYR A 11 -0.06 1.06 -3.76
C TYR A 11 -1.02 1.45 -2.62
N CYS A 12 -1.31 2.75 -2.47
CA CYS A 12 -2.17 3.28 -1.42
C CYS A 12 -3.58 2.70 -1.49
N LEU A 13 -4.17 2.64 -2.69
CA LEU A 13 -5.45 1.97 -2.93
C LEU A 13 -5.44 0.52 -2.44
N VAL A 14 -4.44 -0.27 -2.85
CA VAL A 14 -4.38 -1.69 -2.50
C VAL A 14 -4.23 -1.88 -0.99
N MET A 15 -3.42 -1.06 -0.31
CA MET A 15 -3.26 -1.16 1.14
C MET A 15 -4.54 -0.77 1.89
N LEU A 16 -5.26 0.27 1.45
CA LEU A 16 -6.55 0.63 2.02
C LEU A 16 -7.57 -0.51 1.84
N VAL A 17 -7.64 -1.11 0.65
CA VAL A 17 -8.54 -2.25 0.38
C VAL A 17 -8.27 -3.45 1.30
N LEU A 18 -7.01 -3.71 1.64
CA LEU A 18 -6.63 -4.86 2.46
C LEU A 18 -6.80 -4.63 3.97
N PHE A 19 -6.53 -3.41 4.45
CA PHE A 19 -6.35 -3.14 5.89
C PHE A 19 -7.35 -2.16 6.49
N ARG A 20 -8.14 -1.46 5.67
CA ARG A 20 -9.29 -0.69 6.13
C ARG A 20 -10.52 -1.58 6.08
N PRO A 21 -11.38 -1.63 7.11
CA PRO A 21 -12.68 -2.25 6.98
C PRO A 21 -13.57 -1.40 6.06
N TRP A 22 -14.16 -2.01 5.03
CA TRP A 22 -15.06 -1.34 4.10
C TRP A 22 -16.18 -2.28 3.66
N ARG A 23 -17.32 -1.71 3.27
CA ARG A 23 -18.44 -2.44 2.63
C ARG A 23 -18.67 -1.95 1.21
N SER A 24 -18.19 -0.76 0.89
CA SER A 24 -18.33 -0.11 -0.42
C SER A 24 -17.13 0.81 -0.69
N GLY A 25 -16.97 1.25 -1.94
CA GLY A 25 -15.86 2.13 -2.33
C GLY A 25 -15.86 3.49 -1.61
N VAL A 26 -17.03 3.98 -1.17
CA VAL A 26 -17.12 5.25 -0.41
C VAL A 26 -16.54 5.15 0.99
N ASP A 27 -16.47 3.94 1.55
CA ASP A 27 -15.81 3.72 2.85
C ASP A 27 -14.29 3.81 2.73
N LEU A 28 -13.74 3.66 1.51
CA LEU A 28 -12.31 3.71 1.24
C LEU A 28 -11.82 5.12 0.87
N LYS A 29 -12.69 5.94 0.29
CA LYS A 29 -12.34 7.27 -0.23
C LYS A 29 -13.54 8.21 -0.21
N GLY A 30 -13.37 9.36 0.46
CA GLY A 30 -14.47 10.30 0.71
C GLY A 30 -15.00 11.06 -0.52
N GLY A 31 -14.31 11.00 -1.66
CA GLY A 31 -14.69 11.73 -2.88
C GLY A 31 -13.77 11.42 -4.05
N ALA A 32 -14.21 11.70 -5.28
CA ALA A 32 -13.42 11.44 -6.49
C ALA A 32 -12.19 12.36 -6.62
N ASP A 33 -12.24 13.52 -5.97
CA ASP A 33 -11.24 14.60 -5.95
C ASP A 33 -10.09 14.37 -4.95
N ILE A 34 -10.28 13.50 -3.96
CA ILE A 34 -9.25 13.15 -2.98
C ILE A 34 -8.22 12.24 -3.65
N LEU A 35 -6.96 12.23 -3.22
CA LEU A 35 -5.95 11.26 -3.69
C LEU A 35 -5.92 10.03 -2.78
N TRP A 36 -5.58 8.86 -3.32
CA TRP A 36 -5.46 7.64 -2.51
C TRP A 36 -4.34 7.75 -1.49
N ASP A 37 -3.25 8.45 -1.82
CA ASP A 37 -2.17 8.78 -0.89
C ASP A 37 -2.67 9.57 0.33
N THR A 38 -3.55 10.55 0.12
CA THR A 38 -4.14 11.36 1.20
C THR A 38 -4.98 10.51 2.15
N GLU A 39 -5.84 9.62 1.63
CA GLU A 39 -6.64 8.70 2.44
C GLU A 39 -5.76 7.67 3.17
N PHE A 40 -4.69 7.22 2.52
CA PHE A 40 -3.73 6.29 3.11
C PHE A 40 -3.00 6.92 4.30
N ASP A 41 -2.48 8.14 4.14
CA ASP A 41 -1.78 8.86 5.19
C ASP A 41 -2.70 9.23 6.38
N ALA A 42 -3.99 9.48 6.09
CA ALA A 42 -4.98 9.77 7.13
C ALA A 42 -5.44 8.53 7.90
N TYR A 43 -5.37 7.33 7.30
CA TYR A 43 -5.88 6.12 7.94
C TYR A 43 -4.90 5.58 9.01
N PRO A 44 -5.34 5.37 10.27
CA PRO A 44 -4.47 4.95 11.36
C PRO A 44 -4.17 3.45 11.29
N PHE A 45 -3.26 3.05 10.39
CA PHE A 45 -2.78 1.67 10.34
C PHE A 45 -2.11 1.27 11.66
N THR A 46 -2.46 0.08 12.16
CA THR A 46 -1.79 -0.52 13.32
C THR A 46 -0.35 -0.90 12.98
N GLU A 47 0.48 -1.08 14.00
CA GLU A 47 1.85 -1.52 13.81
C GLU A 47 1.93 -2.90 13.13
N ASP A 48 1.01 -3.81 13.47
CA ASP A 48 0.93 -5.12 12.81
C ASP A 48 0.54 -4.99 11.33
N ASN A 49 -0.38 -4.09 10.97
CA ASN A 49 -0.69 -3.81 9.56
C ASN A 49 0.57 -3.36 8.82
N ARG A 50 1.34 -2.44 9.39
CA ARG A 50 2.59 -1.93 8.78
C ARG A 50 3.65 -3.03 8.62
N ARG A 51 3.80 -3.91 9.60
CA ARG A 51 4.70 -5.07 9.51
C ARG A 51 4.29 -6.00 8.36
N VAL A 52 3.00 -6.28 8.22
CA VAL A 52 2.51 -7.10 7.09
C VAL A 52 2.72 -6.37 5.76
N MET A 53 2.47 -5.06 5.69
CA MET A 53 2.74 -4.23 4.50
C MET A 53 4.21 -4.28 4.06
N ALA A 54 5.15 -4.21 5.00
CA ALA A 54 6.58 -4.29 4.71
C ALA A 54 6.97 -5.62 4.04
N ASN A 55 6.35 -6.72 4.46
CA ASN A 55 6.60 -8.05 3.89
C ASN A 55 6.20 -8.16 2.41
N PHE A 56 5.28 -7.32 1.91
CA PHE A 56 4.95 -7.31 0.48
C PHE A 56 6.12 -6.85 -0.39
N ASN A 57 7.04 -6.04 0.15
CA ASN A 57 8.24 -5.59 -0.56
C ASN A 57 9.40 -6.58 -0.43
N LEU A 58 9.48 -7.32 0.69
CA LEU A 58 10.58 -8.24 0.98
C LEU A 58 10.87 -9.23 -0.16
N ARG A 59 9.82 -9.80 -0.78
CA ARG A 59 9.99 -10.70 -1.92
C ARG A 59 10.70 -10.03 -3.10
N TYR A 60 10.39 -8.77 -3.36
CA TYR A 60 10.97 -8.03 -4.46
C TYR A 60 12.38 -7.55 -4.14
N GLU A 61 12.66 -7.16 -2.90
CA GLU A 61 14.01 -6.83 -2.44
C GLU A 61 14.96 -8.03 -2.60
N CYS A 62 14.51 -9.25 -2.27
CA CYS A 62 15.32 -10.46 -2.49
C CYS A 62 15.57 -10.76 -3.98
N LEU A 63 14.60 -10.47 -4.85
CA LEU A 63 14.74 -10.69 -6.29
C LEU A 63 15.67 -9.65 -6.92
N ASP A 64 15.50 -8.38 -6.57
CA ASP A 64 16.35 -7.27 -7.03
C ASP A 64 17.80 -7.50 -6.58
N ALA A 65 18.01 -7.85 -5.30
CA ALA A 65 19.34 -8.12 -4.77
C ALA A 65 20.05 -9.23 -5.56
N ARG A 66 19.35 -10.32 -5.91
CA ARG A 66 19.92 -11.40 -6.71
C ARG A 66 20.34 -10.92 -8.11
N ASP A 67 19.52 -10.08 -8.74
CA ASP A 67 19.74 -9.65 -10.12
C ASP A 67 20.84 -8.57 -10.20
N ASP A 68 21.08 -7.80 -9.12
CA ASP A 68 22.17 -6.81 -9.00
C ASP A 68 23.57 -7.45 -8.84
N PHE A 69 23.67 -8.72 -8.43
CA PHE A 69 24.96 -9.44 -8.29
C PHE A 69 25.48 -10.07 -9.60
N ARG A 70 25.10 -9.52 -10.77
CA ARG A 70 25.51 -10.05 -12.10
C ARG A 70 26.60 -9.25 -12.79
#